data_AF-A0A6A1V5V4-F1
#
_entry.id   AF-A0A6A1V5V4-F1
#
_cell.length_a   1.000
_cell.length_b   1.000
_cell.length_c   1.000
_cell.angle_alpha   90.00
_cell.angle_beta   90.00
_cell.angle_gamma   90.00
#
_symmetry.space_group_name_H-M   'P 1'
#
loop_
_entity.id
_entity.type
_entity.pdbx_description
1 polymer ?
#
loop_
_entity_poly.entity_id
_entity_poly.type
_entity_poly.pdbx_seq_one_letter_code
_entity_poly.pdbx_strand_id
1 'polypeptide(L)'
;MVASVAAGNYVNGASYFGCAEVTAKGVAPRARLAVYKVCWEEGNYDADILAVIDHAIADGVDVISISQSFGFTPMFDDPISVGSFSALEKGIMVSTSAGNYGTRFSTVKNVAPWVLTVTASSADRWLGGTLTLGMELAD
;
A
#
# COMPACT_ATOMS: atom_id res chain seq x y z
N MET A 1 7.61 -4.37 -2.42
CA MET A 1 6.53 -5.05 -1.67
C MET A 1 5.14 -4.75 -2.23
N VAL A 2 4.69 -3.49 -2.32
CA VAL A 2 3.31 -3.16 -2.74
C VAL A 2 2.95 -3.75 -4.12
N ALA A 3 3.80 -3.57 -5.13
CA ALA A 3 3.57 -4.09 -6.48
C ALA A 3 3.36 -5.62 -6.52
N SER A 4 4.11 -6.39 -5.72
CA SER A 4 3.97 -7.85 -5.67
C SER A 4 2.70 -8.30 -4.95
N VAL A 5 2.18 -7.51 -3.99
CA VAL A 5 0.88 -7.79 -3.34
C VAL A 5 -0.28 -7.56 -4.33
N ALA A 6 -0.21 -6.50 -5.14
CA ALA A 6 -1.24 -6.21 -6.13
C ALA A 6 -1.22 -7.21 -7.31
N ALA A 7 -0.05 -7.39 -7.93
CA ALA A 7 0.07 -8.10 -9.22
C ALA A 7 1.31 -9.00 -9.33
N GLY A 8 1.87 -9.47 -8.21
CA GLY A 8 2.97 -10.43 -8.23
C GLY A 8 2.56 -11.74 -8.90
N ASN A 9 3.41 -12.25 -9.79
CA ASN A 9 3.20 -13.57 -10.41
C ASN A 9 3.49 -14.70 -9.40
N TYR A 10 3.14 -15.93 -9.76
CA TYR A 10 3.33 -17.11 -8.92
C TYR A 10 4.82 -17.35 -8.61
N VAL A 11 5.15 -17.46 -7.33
CA VAL A 11 6.48 -17.85 -6.83
C VAL A 11 6.33 -18.99 -5.82
N ASN A 12 6.81 -20.18 -6.17
CA ASN A 12 6.76 -21.37 -5.32
C ASN A 12 7.82 -21.29 -4.21
N GLY A 13 7.51 -21.83 -3.02
CA GLY A 13 8.46 -21.92 -1.90
C GLY A 13 8.86 -20.57 -1.31
N ALA A 14 8.05 -19.52 -1.50
CA ALA A 14 8.32 -18.22 -0.93
C ALA A 14 8.09 -18.24 0.58
N SER A 15 9.09 -17.82 1.35
CA SER A 15 9.04 -17.77 2.82
C SER A 15 9.80 -16.55 3.35
N TYR A 16 9.57 -16.19 4.60
CA TYR A 16 10.36 -15.19 5.33
C TYR A 16 11.18 -15.90 6.40
N PHE A 17 12.47 -16.12 6.13
CA PHE A 17 13.37 -16.93 6.98
C PHE A 17 12.79 -18.32 7.35
N GLY A 18 12.12 -18.98 6.39
CA GLY A 18 11.48 -20.28 6.61
C GLY A 18 10.08 -20.21 7.24
N CYS A 19 9.63 -19.04 7.71
CA CYS A 19 8.27 -18.84 8.18
C CYS A 19 7.30 -18.66 7.01
N ALA A 20 6.07 -19.17 7.19
CA ALA A 20 4.94 -18.97 6.28
C ALA A 20 5.26 -19.34 4.81
N GLU A 21 5.92 -20.49 4.58
CA GLU A 21 6.18 -20.99 3.24
C GLU A 21 4.88 -21.19 2.45
N VAL A 22 4.78 -20.53 1.30
CA VAL A 22 3.62 -20.56 0.41
C VAL A 22 4.03 -20.45 -1.05
N THR A 23 3.07 -20.70 -1.95
CA THR A 23 3.14 -20.11 -3.30
C THR A 23 2.67 -18.65 -3.21
N ALA A 24 3.61 -17.70 -3.24
CA ALA A 24 3.28 -16.28 -3.20
C ALA A 24 2.69 -15.84 -4.54
N LYS A 25 1.64 -15.03 -4.50
CA LYS A 25 1.03 -14.37 -5.65
C LYS A 25 0.32 -13.09 -5.21
N GLY A 26 0.17 -12.14 -6.13
CA GLY A 26 -0.66 -10.96 -5.91
C GLY A 26 -2.15 -11.27 -6.01
N VAL A 27 -2.98 -10.27 -5.74
CA VAL A 27 -4.44 -10.34 -5.94
C VAL A 27 -4.78 -10.59 -7.41
N ALA A 28 -4.05 -9.97 -8.35
CA ALA A 28 -4.19 -10.14 -9.79
C ALA A 28 -2.87 -10.58 -10.45
N PRO A 29 -2.47 -11.87 -10.37
CA PRO A 29 -1.13 -12.34 -10.76
C PRO A 29 -0.77 -12.18 -12.24
N ARG A 30 -1.76 -11.91 -13.09
CA ARG A 30 -1.61 -11.74 -14.54
C ARG A 30 -1.83 -10.29 -15.00
N ALA A 31 -2.10 -9.37 -14.07
CA ALA A 31 -2.17 -7.95 -14.40
C ALA A 31 -0.78 -7.44 -14.83
N ARG A 32 -0.76 -6.43 -15.70
CA ARG A 32 0.47 -5.76 -16.10
C ARG A 32 0.84 -4.74 -15.01
N LEU A 33 2.14 -4.56 -14.76
CA LEU A 33 2.66 -3.58 -13.82
C LEU A 33 3.36 -2.46 -14.58
N ALA A 34 2.90 -1.22 -14.38
CA ALA A 34 3.66 0.00 -14.64
C ALA A 34 4.11 0.56 -13.29
N VAL A 35 5.40 0.88 -13.15
CA VAL A 35 5.99 1.31 -11.88
C VAL A 35 6.49 2.74 -12.02
N TYR A 36 5.94 3.60 -11.18
CA TYR A 36 6.30 5.00 -11.11
C TYR A 36 6.91 5.29 -9.74
N LYS A 37 8.17 5.72 -9.71
CA LYS A 37 8.91 5.94 -8.47
C LYS A 37 8.84 7.41 -8.07
N VAL A 38 8.29 7.66 -6.88
CA VAL A 38 8.15 9.00 -6.28
C VAL A 38 8.86 9.15 -4.94
N CYS A 39 9.30 8.02 -4.35
CA CYS A 39 9.97 7.99 -3.06
C CYS A 39 11.48 7.79 -3.23
N TRP A 40 12.24 8.71 -2.67
CA TRP A 40 13.70 8.69 -2.64
C TRP A 40 14.22 8.82 -1.22
N GLU A 41 15.51 8.57 -1.01
CA GLU A 41 16.13 8.69 0.31
C GLU A 41 16.18 10.16 0.77
N GLU A 42 16.33 11.07 -0.20
CA GLU A 42 16.36 12.52 -0.02
C GLU A 42 14.98 13.10 0.31
N GLY A 43 13.90 12.37 -0.04
CA GLY A 43 12.54 12.76 0.26
C GLY A 43 11.52 12.36 -0.80
N ASN A 44 10.31 12.88 -0.60
CA ASN A 44 9.20 12.80 -1.53
C ASN A 44 8.72 14.24 -1.77
N TYR A 45 8.49 14.61 -3.02
CA TYR A 45 8.05 15.95 -3.38
C TYR A 45 6.65 15.90 -3.99
N ASP A 46 5.79 16.86 -3.63
CA ASP A 46 4.41 16.95 -4.14
C ASP A 46 4.38 17.02 -5.68
N ALA A 47 5.35 17.72 -6.27
CA ALA A 47 5.50 17.81 -7.72
C ALA A 47 5.77 16.45 -8.38
N ASP A 48 6.56 15.58 -7.77
CA ASP A 48 6.85 14.25 -8.30
C ASP A 48 5.61 13.36 -8.28
N ILE A 49 4.78 13.49 -7.24
CA ILE A 49 3.50 12.76 -7.12
C ILE A 49 2.55 13.18 -8.24
N LEU A 50 2.37 14.48 -8.45
CA LEU A 50 1.52 15.01 -9.50
C LEU A 50 2.02 14.57 -10.87
N ALA A 51 3.32 14.73 -11.14
CA ALA A 51 3.91 14.34 -12.42
C ALA A 51 3.75 12.84 -12.71
N VAL A 52 3.90 11.99 -11.69
CA VAL A 52 3.72 10.55 -11.83
C VAL A 52 2.26 10.17 -12.06
N ILE A 53 1.31 10.82 -11.38
CA ILE A 53 -0.12 10.55 -11.62
C ILE A 53 -0.49 10.97 -13.04
N ASP A 54 -0.04 12.15 -13.50
CA ASP A 54 -0.26 12.62 -14.87
C ASP A 54 0.34 11.66 -15.90
N HIS A 55 1.55 11.16 -15.65
CA HIS A 55 2.19 10.15 -16.52
C HIS A 55 1.42 8.83 -16.51
N ALA A 56 0.95 8.35 -15.37
CA ALA A 56 0.16 7.13 -15.28
C ALA A 56 -1.17 7.26 -16.06
N ILE A 57 -1.82 8.42 -15.96
CA ILE A 57 -3.02 8.75 -16.74
C ILE A 57 -2.69 8.74 -18.24
N ALA A 58 -1.60 9.38 -18.66
CA ALA A 58 -1.18 9.47 -20.05
C ALA A 58 -0.82 8.09 -20.64
N ASP A 59 -0.21 7.22 -19.84
CA ASP A 59 0.10 5.83 -20.21
C ASP A 59 -1.15 4.94 -20.31
N GLY A 60 -2.32 5.44 -19.85
CA GLY A 60 -3.59 4.73 -19.95
C GLY A 60 -3.70 3.55 -18.99
N VAL A 61 -3.18 3.69 -17.76
CA VAL A 61 -3.33 2.64 -16.74
C VAL A 61 -4.80 2.45 -16.34
N ASP A 62 -5.19 1.23 -15.99
CA ASP A 62 -6.56 0.92 -15.59
C ASP A 62 -6.87 1.29 -14.13
N VAL A 63 -5.87 1.16 -13.24
CA VAL A 63 -5.97 1.41 -11.79
C VAL A 63 -4.63 1.93 -11.28
N ILE A 64 -4.67 2.89 -10.36
CA ILE A 64 -3.50 3.42 -9.66
C ILE A 64 -3.54 2.97 -8.19
N SER A 65 -2.43 2.43 -7.67
CA SER A 65 -2.28 2.01 -6.27
C SER A 65 -1.16 2.79 -5.58
N ILE A 66 -1.52 3.64 -4.62
CA ILE A 66 -0.59 4.51 -3.87
C ILE A 66 -0.63 4.14 -2.39
N SER A 67 0.41 3.47 -1.89
CA SER A 67 0.55 3.17 -0.45
C SER A 67 1.35 4.25 0.28
N GLN A 68 0.96 5.50 0.08
CA GLN A 68 1.58 6.68 0.70
C GLN A 68 0.51 7.68 1.12
N SER A 69 0.86 8.51 2.10
CA SER A 69 0.04 9.62 2.57
C SER A 69 0.96 10.73 3.03
N PHE A 70 0.49 11.97 2.92
CA PHE A 70 1.22 13.16 3.37
C PHE A 70 0.71 13.65 4.73
N GLY A 71 1.11 14.88 5.10
CA GLY A 71 0.67 15.59 6.30
C GLY A 71 -0.85 15.72 6.42
N PHE A 72 -1.34 16.36 7.49
CA PHE A 72 -2.78 16.69 7.58
C PHE A 72 -2.99 17.96 6.78
N THR A 73 -3.12 17.81 5.47
CA THR A 73 -3.22 18.89 4.50
C THR A 73 -4.66 18.99 4.01
N PRO A 74 -5.21 20.20 3.77
CA PRO A 74 -6.50 20.35 3.11
C PRO A 74 -6.55 19.59 1.78
N MET A 75 -7.72 19.08 1.42
CA MET A 75 -7.91 18.20 0.25
C MET A 75 -7.44 18.82 -1.07
N PHE A 76 -7.54 20.15 -1.23
CA PHE A 76 -7.13 20.87 -2.43
C PHE A 76 -5.63 21.19 -2.47
N ASP A 77 -4.92 21.01 -1.36
CA ASP A 77 -3.46 21.17 -1.24
C ASP A 77 -2.73 19.81 -1.16
N ASP A 78 -3.46 18.69 -1.12
CA ASP A 78 -2.89 17.34 -1.11
C ASP A 78 -2.65 16.85 -2.55
N PRO A 79 -1.39 16.57 -2.95
CA PRO A 79 -1.07 16.17 -4.32
C PRO A 79 -1.72 14.85 -4.74
N ILE A 80 -1.95 13.92 -3.80
CA ILE A 80 -2.64 12.65 -4.10
C ILE A 80 -4.10 12.96 -4.42
N SER A 81 -4.73 13.81 -3.62
CA SER A 81 -6.12 14.22 -3.82
C SER A 81 -6.31 14.96 -5.15
N VAL A 82 -5.46 15.96 -5.43
CA VAL A 82 -5.50 16.73 -6.68
C VAL A 82 -5.25 15.84 -7.90
N GLY A 83 -4.17 15.05 -7.91
CA GLY A 83 -3.88 14.16 -9.04
C GLY A 83 -4.94 13.07 -9.23
N SER A 84 -5.47 12.50 -8.14
CA SER A 84 -6.52 11.48 -8.23
C SER A 84 -7.85 12.01 -8.73
N PHE A 85 -8.14 13.30 -8.58
CA PHE A 85 -9.30 13.92 -9.20
C PHE A 85 -9.16 13.89 -10.73
N SER A 86 -7.99 14.24 -11.27
CA SER A 86 -7.71 14.12 -12.72
C SER A 86 -7.81 12.67 -13.21
N ALA A 87 -7.36 11.69 -12.40
CA ALA A 87 -7.50 10.27 -12.72
C ALA A 87 -8.98 9.84 -12.78
N LEU A 88 -9.80 10.31 -11.83
CA LEU A 88 -11.24 10.06 -11.81
C LEU A 88 -11.93 10.57 -13.08
N GLU A 89 -11.58 11.77 -13.56
CA GLU A 89 -12.13 12.33 -14.80
C GLU A 89 -11.82 11.48 -16.03
N LYS A 90 -10.77 10.65 -15.97
CA LYS A 90 -10.41 9.67 -17.02
C LYS A 90 -10.95 8.28 -16.76
N GLY A 91 -11.72 8.08 -15.69
CA GLY A 91 -12.27 6.77 -15.32
C GLY A 91 -11.26 5.83 -14.66
N ILE A 92 -10.12 6.36 -14.18
CA ILE A 92 -9.07 5.59 -13.52
C ILE A 92 -9.29 5.62 -12.01
N MET A 93 -9.53 4.45 -11.41
CA MET A 93 -9.69 4.35 -9.95
C MET A 93 -8.34 4.47 -9.25
N VAL A 94 -8.30 5.24 -8.16
CA VAL A 94 -7.12 5.39 -7.31
C VAL A 94 -7.37 4.76 -5.93
N SER A 95 -6.57 3.76 -5.58
CA SER A 95 -6.54 3.14 -4.25
C SER A 95 -5.43 3.73 -3.40
N THR A 96 -5.74 4.11 -2.17
CA THR A 96 -4.83 4.75 -1.23
C THR A 96 -4.88 4.08 0.15
N SER A 97 -3.83 4.24 0.97
CA SER A 97 -3.86 3.78 2.37
C SER A 97 -4.45 4.84 3.31
N ALA A 98 -5.13 4.43 4.36
CA ALA A 98 -5.66 5.32 5.41
C ALA A 98 -4.57 5.92 6.32
N GLY A 99 -3.32 5.45 6.21
CA GLY A 99 -2.21 5.80 7.09
C GLY A 99 -2.14 4.96 8.37
N ASN A 100 -1.01 5.04 9.08
CA ASN A 100 -0.69 4.22 10.26
C ASN A 100 -0.67 5.05 11.57
N TYR A 101 -1.50 6.10 11.64
CA TYR A 101 -1.48 7.08 12.73
C TYR A 101 -2.53 6.84 13.83
N GLY A 102 -3.18 5.67 13.82
CA GLY A 102 -4.11 5.26 14.88
C GLY A 102 -3.43 5.13 16.26
N THR A 103 -4.16 4.89 17.35
CA THR A 103 -5.58 4.50 17.47
C THR A 103 -6.54 5.65 17.77
N ARG A 104 -6.04 6.90 17.82
CA ARG A 104 -6.87 8.08 18.11
C ARG A 104 -7.84 8.36 16.95
N PHE A 105 -8.99 8.94 17.28
CA PHE A 105 -9.93 9.44 16.29
C PHE A 105 -9.30 10.52 15.40
N SER A 106 -9.85 10.68 14.20
CA SER A 106 -9.45 11.72 13.23
C SER A 106 -7.99 11.64 12.76
N THR A 107 -7.49 10.41 12.58
CA THR A 107 -6.10 10.13 12.14
C THR A 107 -6.00 9.60 10.71
N VAL A 108 -7.14 9.38 10.04
CA VAL A 108 -7.23 8.91 8.65
C VAL A 108 -6.65 9.94 7.69
N LYS A 109 -5.89 9.46 6.70
CA LYS A 109 -5.34 10.21 5.56
C LYS A 109 -6.07 9.86 4.27
N ASN A 110 -5.76 10.59 3.20
CA ASN A 110 -6.30 10.34 1.86
C ASN A 110 -7.83 10.30 1.88
N VAL A 111 -8.46 11.36 2.41
CA VAL A 111 -9.91 11.42 2.71
C VAL A 111 -10.74 11.98 1.56
N ALA A 112 -10.15 12.16 0.38
CA ALA A 112 -10.87 12.66 -0.78
C ALA A 112 -11.98 11.67 -1.18
N PRO A 113 -13.20 12.13 -1.48
CA PRO A 113 -14.34 11.24 -1.72
C PRO A 113 -14.21 10.41 -3.00
N TRP A 114 -13.28 10.75 -3.89
CA TRP A 114 -13.01 10.05 -5.15
C TRP A 114 -11.88 9.02 -5.07
N VAL A 115 -11.22 8.87 -3.92
CA VAL A 115 -10.23 7.80 -3.72
C VAL A 115 -10.81 6.65 -2.90
N LEU A 116 -10.35 5.44 -3.18
CA LEU A 116 -10.62 4.30 -2.31
C LEU A 116 -9.59 4.30 -1.16
N THR A 117 -10.01 4.74 0.01
CA THR A 117 -9.17 4.78 1.22
C THR A 117 -9.22 3.45 1.97
N VAL A 118 -8.10 2.74 2.05
CA VAL A 118 -8.03 1.38 2.58
C VAL A 118 -7.40 1.33 3.97
N THR A 119 -8.09 0.68 4.92
CA THR A 119 -7.59 0.39 6.28
C THR A 119 -6.91 -0.98 6.35
N ALA A 120 -6.26 -1.28 7.48
CA ALA A 120 -5.60 -2.57 7.69
C ALA A 120 -6.32 -3.39 8.78
N SER A 121 -6.38 -4.70 8.58
CA SER A 121 -6.84 -5.68 9.57
C SER A 121 -5.90 -6.88 9.60
N SER A 122 -5.99 -7.69 10.66
CA SER A 122 -5.26 -8.95 10.75
C SER A 122 -5.89 -10.05 9.87
N ALA A 123 -5.05 -10.98 9.42
CA ALA A 123 -5.49 -12.26 8.87
C ALA A 123 -5.67 -13.29 10.00
N ASP A 124 -6.18 -14.47 9.65
CA ASP A 124 -6.31 -15.62 10.54
C ASP A 124 -4.96 -16.28 10.88
N ARG A 125 -3.99 -16.19 9.96
CA ARG A 125 -2.63 -16.70 10.15
C ARG A 125 -1.81 -15.77 11.06
N TRP A 126 -1.17 -16.36 12.06
CA TRP A 126 -0.22 -15.70 12.95
C TRP A 126 1.12 -16.46 12.98
N LEU A 127 2.21 -15.75 13.25
CA LEU A 127 3.55 -16.32 13.44
C LEU A 127 3.91 -16.24 14.92
N GLY A 128 4.34 -17.36 15.49
CA GLY A 128 4.65 -17.48 16.92
C GLY A 128 5.93 -18.27 17.17
N GLY A 129 6.58 -17.96 18.30
CA GLY A 129 7.66 -18.76 18.85
C GLY A 129 7.16 -19.56 20.05
N THR A 130 7.44 -20.86 20.09
CA THR A 130 7.15 -21.69 21.26
C THR A 130 8.16 -21.41 22.36
N LEU A 131 7.69 -20.94 23.51
CA LEU A 131 8.50 -20.77 24.72
C LEU A 131 8.21 -21.91 25.70
N THR A 132 9.23 -22.72 26.01
CA THR A 132 9.16 -23.75 27.06
C THR A 132 9.91 -23.24 28.29
N LEU A 133 9.20 -23.03 29.40
CA LEU A 133 9.81 -22.66 30.67
C LEU A 133 10.30 -23.91 31.41
N GLY A 134 11.54 -23.90 31.90
CA GLY A 134 12.02 -24.92 32.83
C GLY A 134 11.45 -24.65 34.22
N MET A 135 10.75 -25.62 34.79
CA MET A 135 10.41 -25.61 36.22
C MET A 135 11.34 -26.60 36.92
N GLU A 136 12.30 -26.10 37.67
CA GLU A 136 13.11 -26.89 38.59
C GLU A 136 12.30 -27.07 39.88
N LEU A 137 11.56 -28.19 39.98
CA LEU A 137 11.07 -28.65 41.28
C LEU A 137 12.25 -29.37 41.94
N ALA A 138 12.88 -28.71 42.90
CA ALA A 138 13.79 -29.37 43.82
C ALA A 138 12.97 -30.31 44.71
N ASP A 139 13.22 -31.61 44.60
CA ASP A 139 12.76 -32.65 45.53
C ASP A 139 13.40 -32.48 46.91
#